data_AF-A0A0F5YCD3-F1
#
_entry.id   AF-A0A0F5YCD3-F1
#
_cell.length_a   1.000
_cell.length_b   1.000
_cell.length_c   1.000
_cell.angle_alpha   90.00
_cell.angle_beta   90.00
_cell.angle_gamma   90.00
#
_symmetry.space_group_name_H-M   'P 1'
#
loop_
_entity.id
_entity.type
_entity.pdbx_description
1 polymer ?
#
loop_
_entity_poly.entity_id
_entity_poly.type
_entity_poly.pdbx_seq_one_letter_code
_entity_poly.pdbx_strand_id
1 'polypeptide(L)' 'MTLLETIIQELSSVPEPLLIEVLNFIQSAKNDRLLVSESSTPRIPNLHQGEIEIGDDFNDPLPDEFWLGED' A
#
# COMPACT_ATOMS: atom_id res chain seq x y z
N MET A 1 -25.30 -14.45 21.04
CA MET A 1 -24.93 -14.37 19.62
C MET A 1 -23.67 -13.54 19.53
N THR A 2 -22.59 -14.15 19.07
CA THR A 2 -21.28 -13.52 18.88
C THR A 2 -21.20 -12.89 17.49
N LEU A 3 -20.28 -11.95 17.31
CA LEU A 3 -20.05 -11.30 16.02
C LEU A 3 -19.70 -12.32 14.91
N LEU A 4 -18.95 -13.36 15.25
CA LEU A 4 -18.57 -14.43 14.31
C LEU A 4 -19.80 -15.17 13.78
N GLU A 5 -20.73 -15.53 14.66
CA GLU A 5 -21.97 -16.22 14.29
C GLU A 5 -22.84 -15.36 13.37
N THR A 6 -22.93 -14.05 13.64
CA THR A 6 -23.65 -13.11 12.77
C THR A 6 -23.01 -13.01 11.39
N ILE A 7 -21.68 -12.93 11.31
CA ILE A 7 -20.95 -12.88 10.04
C ILE A 7 -21.19 -14.16 9.23
N ILE A 8 -21.12 -15.34 9.86
CA ILE A 8 -21.35 -16.63 9.18
C ILE A 8 -22.79 -16.70 8.65
N GLN A 9 -23.76 -16.24 9.44
CA GLN A 9 -25.17 -16.25 9.04
C GLN A 9 -25.43 -15.34 7.83
N GLU A 10 -24.87 -14.13 7.81
CA GLU A 10 -25.00 -13.19 6.69
C GLU A 10 -24.33 -13.74 5.42
N LEU A 11 -23.08 -14.21 5.53
CA LEU A 11 -22.36 -14.76 4.38
C LEU A 11 -23.02 -16.02 3.79
N SER A 12 -23.80 -16.77 4.58
CA SER A 12 -24.53 -17.96 4.09
C SER A 12 -25.73 -17.61 3.21
N SER A 13 -26.24 -16.38 3.26
CA SER A 13 -27.43 -15.94 2.48
C SER A 13 -27.08 -15.08 1.26
N VAL A 14 -25.79 -14.79 1.05
CA VAL A 14 -25.31 -13.80 0.05
C VAL A 14 -24.94 -14.48 -1.28
N PRO A 15 -25.21 -13.85 -2.43
CA PRO A 15 -24.79 -14.34 -3.76
C PRO A 15 -23.27 -14.45 -3.95
N GLU A 16 -22.84 -15.41 -4.77
CA GLU A 16 -21.43 -15.70 -5.08
C GLU A 16 -20.56 -14.47 -5.48
N PRO A 17 -21.04 -13.51 -6.29
CA PRO A 17 -20.23 -12.34 -6.66
C PRO A 17 -19.79 -11.50 -5.46
N LEU A 18 -20.65 -11.35 -4.45
CA LEU A 18 -20.35 -10.59 -3.24
C LEU A 18 -19.44 -11.39 -2.29
N LEU A 19 -19.51 -12.72 -2.30
CA LEU A 19 -18.56 -13.57 -1.56
C LEU A 19 -17.13 -13.40 -2.07
N ILE A 20 -16.97 -13.25 -3.39
CA ILE A 20 -15.67 -12.99 -4.01
C ILE A 20 -15.12 -11.62 -3.56
N GLU A 21 -15.97 -10.60 -3.52
CA GLU A 21 -15.59 -9.26 -3.07
C GLU A 21 -15.14 -9.27 -1.59
N VAL A 22 -15.90 -9.93 -0.71
CA VAL A 22 -15.54 -10.09 0.70
C VAL A 22 -14.22 -10.86 0.85
N LEU A 23 -14.02 -11.92 0.06
CA LEU A 23 -12.77 -12.68 0.06
C LEU A 23 -11.58 -11.79 -0.34
N ASN A 24 -11.72 -11.01 -1.41
CA ASN A 24 -10.69 -10.07 -1.87
C ASN A 24 -10.38 -9.02 -0.81
N PHE A 25 -11.42 -8.47 -0.16
CA PHE A 25 -11.25 -7.50 0.93
C PHE A 25 -10.45 -8.09 2.10
N ILE A 26 -10.78 -9.31 2.54
CA ILE A 26 -10.06 -9.99 3.62
C ILE A 26 -8.60 -10.27 3.21
N GLN A 27 -8.36 -10.65 1.96
CA GLN A 27 -7.00 -10.88 1.44
C GLN A 27 -6.18 -9.59 1.42
N SER A 28 -6.74 -8.48 0.95
CA SER A 28 -6.08 -7.17 1.01
C SER A 28 -5.77 -6.78 2.45
N ALA A 29 -6.76 -6.83 3.35
CA ALA A 29 -6.59 -6.46 4.75
C ALA A 29 -5.51 -7.29 5.47
N LYS A 30 -5.34 -8.56 5.09
CA LYS A 30 -4.23 -9.40 5.58
C LYS A 30 -2.89 -8.93 5.02
N ASN A 31 -2.82 -8.65 3.72
CA ASN A 31 -1.60 -8.18 3.07
C ASN A 31 -1.14 -6.82 3.60
N ASP A 32 -2.06 -5.86 3.75
CA ASP A 32 -1.77 -4.55 4.35
C ASP A 32 -1.21 -4.68 5.77
N ARG A 33 -1.77 -5.59 6.59
CA ARG A 33 -1.25 -5.86 7.94
C ARG A 33 0.12 -6.53 7.96
N LEU A 34 0.48 -7.27 6.91
CA LEU A 34 1.82 -7.87 6.78
C LEU A 34 2.86 -6.85 6.29
N LEU A 35 2.45 -5.89 5.46
CA LEU A 35 3.30 -4.77 5.02
C LEU A 35 3.46 -3.71 6.11
N VAL A 36 2.46 -3.55 6.97
CA VAL A 36 2.58 -2.88 8.27
C VAL A 36 3.15 -3.87 9.29
N SER A 37 4.26 -4.55 8.96
CA SER A 37 5.22 -4.87 10.00
C SER A 37 5.70 -3.52 10.50
N GLU A 38 5.16 -3.07 11.63
CA GLU A 38 5.60 -1.89 12.33
C GLU A 38 7.11 -1.99 12.52
N SER A 39 7.89 -1.43 11.59
CA SER A 39 9.21 -0.95 11.94
C SER A 39 8.92 0.21 12.90
N SER A 40 8.68 -0.15 14.17
CA SER A 40 8.51 0.74 15.32
C SER A 40 9.74 1.61 15.52
N THR A 41 10.77 1.47 14.69
CA THR A 41 11.90 2.37 14.59
C THR A 41 11.39 3.80 14.43
N PRO A 42 11.51 4.64 15.47
CA PRO A 42 11.16 6.04 15.34
C PRO A 42 12.03 6.66 14.25
N ARG A 43 11.49 7.64 13.52
CA ARG A 43 12.30 8.41 12.57
C ARG A 43 13.42 9.11 13.35
N ILE A 44 14.66 8.85 12.96
CA ILE A 44 15.84 9.53 13.51
C ILE A 44 16.18 10.67 12.55
N PRO A 45 16.09 11.95 12.99
CA PRO A 45 16.52 13.07 12.17
C PRO A 45 17.97 12.88 11.74
N ASN A 46 18.28 13.13 10.46
CA ASN A 46 19.63 13.09 9.90
C ASN A 46 20.34 11.71 9.95
N LEU A 47 19.61 10.60 10.06
CA LEU A 47 20.20 9.25 10.14
C LEU A 47 21.20 8.93 9.00
N HIS A 48 20.95 9.46 7.81
CA HIS A 48 21.74 9.27 6.60
C HIS A 48 22.31 10.60 6.05
N GLN A 49 22.53 11.58 6.93
CA GLN A 49 23.06 12.88 6.51
C GLN A 49 24.46 12.70 5.92
N GLY A 50 24.65 13.14 4.67
CA GLY A 50 25.92 13.02 3.95
C GLY A 50 26.15 11.67 3.29
N GLU A 51 25.26 10.69 3.46
CA GLU A 51 25.32 9.39 2.75
C GLU A 51 24.56 9.41 1.41
N ILE A 52 23.78 10.46 1.17
CA ILE A 52 23.01 10.64 -0.06
C ILE A 52 23.80 11.58 -0.97
N GLU A 53 24.35 11.02 -2.05
CA GLU A 53 24.89 11.80 -3.15
C GLU A 53 23.73 12.17 -4.08
N ILE A 54 23.49 13.46 -4.22
CA ILE A 54 22.52 14.01 -5.16
C ILE A 54 23.31 14.48 -6.37
N GLY A 55 22.93 14.05 -7.58
CA GLY A 55 23.57 14.51 -8.81
C GLY A 55 23.47 16.03 -8.96
N ASP A 56 24.48 16.63 -9.59
CA ASP A 56 24.53 18.07 -9.82
C ASP A 56 23.33 18.57 -10.66
N ASP A 57 22.72 17.68 -11.45
CA ASP A 57 21.59 17.90 -12.35
C ASP A 57 20.22 17.62 -11.71
N PHE A 58 20.16 17.24 -10.42
CA PHE A 58 18.89 16.85 -9.79
C PHE A 58 17.83 17.96 -9.82
N ASN A 59 18.28 19.22 -9.74
CA ASN A 59 17.39 20.38 -9.79
C ASN A 59 17.20 20.91 -11.21
N ASP A 60 17.85 20.31 -12.21
CA ASP A 60 17.68 20.73 -13.59
C ASP A 60 16.28 20.31 -14.07
N PRO A 61 15.64 21.13 -14.93
CA PRO A 61 14.37 20.76 -15.51
C PRO A 61 14.54 19.48 -16.34
N LEU A 62 13.58 18.57 -16.22
CA LEU A 62 13.54 17.39 -17.08
C LEU A 62 13.44 17.84 -18.55
N PRO A 63 14.12 17.14 -19.49
CA PRO A 63 14.08 17.47 -20.90
C PRO A 63 12.66 17.51 -21.46
N ASP A 64 12.45 18.32 -22.50
CA ASP A 64 11.13 18.44 -23.14
C ASP A 64 10.64 17.09 -23.68
N GLU A 65 11.54 16.20 -24.12
CA GLU A 65 11.18 14.84 -24.58
C GLU A 65 10.49 14.02 -23.47
N PHE A 66 10.90 14.20 -22.21
CA PHE A 66 10.26 13.54 -21.06
C PHE A 66 8.81 14.02 -20.88
N TRP A 67 8.54 15.29 -21.14
CA TRP A 67 7.21 15.89 -20.99
C TRP A 67 6.31 15.70 -22.22
N LEU A 68 6.90 15.72 -23.42
CA LEU A 68 6.20 15.71 -24.69
C LEU A 68 6.06 14.31 -25.29
N GLY A 69 6.84 13.33 -24.82
CA GLY A 69 6.76 11.94 -25.25
C GLY A 69 7.18 11.71 -26.70
N GLU A 70 8.15 12.47 -27.18
CA GLU A 70 8.73 12.27 -28.51
C GLU A 70 9.82 11.17 -28.45
N ASP A 71 9.73 10.19 -29.38
CA ASP A 71 10.62 9.02 -29.48
C ASP A 71 12.04 9.34 -29.97
#